data_AF-A0A9P5TW86-F1
#
_entry.id   AF-A0A9P5TW86-F1
#
_cell.length_a   1.000
_cell.length_b   1.000
_cell.length_c   1.000
_cell.angle_alpha   90.00
_cell.angle_beta   90.00
_cell.angle_gamma   90.00
#
_symmetry.space_group_name_H-M   'P 1'
#
loop_
_entity.id
_entity.type
_entity.pdbx_description
1 polymer ?
#
loop_
_entity_poly.entity_id
_entity_poly.type
_entity_poly.pdbx_seq_one_letter_code
_entity_poly.pdbx_strand_id
1 'polypeptide(L)'
;MLVRLMGGALHPFILLGVIRPGIWQDLLITTGIAEAAVHLPNAPELFEKEETSVDGSNGLTVLEILELVYKSSVLKPPVHASRNPGIAEDIRALCAKFHVDESLGDAEMMSKIEEIIWASVLILFATGKEGKKPRLDFFLMHLVTSSLFLRCYIDVLKNPAHKVAIIKAFFPGLLLYTIARGRPIINPLLLMAASDKPRPRMFPALPTKSLRAVALIDACQYASDVHVTKTLRTLVLASKEYGDTPAGGVIGAFKRDNPKFFARAAGILMDYTGWKVYGQAEREDWDRTGLGWEEAWNDEA
;
A
#
# COMPACT_ATOMS: atom_id res chain seq x y z
N MET A 1 -8.75 -17.24 -12.53
CA MET A 1 -7.35 -16.77 -12.52
C MET A 1 -7.15 -15.45 -11.80
N LEU A 2 -7.91 -14.40 -12.10
CA LEU A 2 -7.80 -13.09 -11.42
C LEU A 2 -7.83 -13.18 -9.87
N VAL A 3 -8.72 -14.00 -9.33
CA VAL A 3 -8.83 -14.23 -7.88
C VAL A 3 -7.57 -14.84 -7.27
N ARG A 4 -6.90 -15.75 -8.01
CA ARG A 4 -5.63 -16.35 -7.57
C ARG A 4 -4.45 -15.40 -7.74
N LEU A 5 -4.50 -14.51 -8.73
CA LEU A 5 -3.51 -13.44 -8.92
C LEU A 5 -3.42 -12.54 -7.68
N MET A 6 -4.56 -12.28 -7.03
CA MET A 6 -4.65 -11.50 -5.78
C MET A 6 -4.39 -12.33 -4.51
N GLY A 7 -4.09 -13.62 -4.64
CA GLY A 7 -3.77 -14.52 -3.53
C GLY A 7 -2.34 -14.33 -2.99
N GLY A 8 -1.97 -15.13 -1.98
CA GLY A 8 -0.58 -15.23 -1.52
C GLY A 8 0.05 -13.89 -1.09
N ALA A 9 -0.66 -13.05 -0.32
CA ALA A 9 -0.17 -11.71 0.03
C ALA A 9 0.20 -10.85 -1.19
N LEU A 10 -0.51 -11.02 -2.31
CA LEU A 10 -0.27 -10.34 -3.59
C LEU A 10 1.07 -10.74 -4.26
N HIS A 11 1.74 -11.81 -3.83
CA HIS A 11 3.00 -12.26 -4.46
C HIS A 11 2.86 -12.55 -5.95
N PRO A 12 1.83 -13.27 -6.44
CA PRO A 12 1.67 -13.51 -7.87
C PRO A 12 1.47 -12.19 -8.63
N PHE A 13 0.67 -11.27 -8.07
CA PHE A 13 0.43 -9.94 -8.62
C PHE A 13 1.70 -9.10 -8.69
N ILE A 14 2.53 -9.13 -7.65
CA ILE A 14 3.80 -8.40 -7.56
C ILE A 14 4.81 -8.92 -8.59
N LEU A 15 4.96 -10.24 -8.71
CA LEU A 15 5.93 -10.86 -9.61
C LEU A 15 5.58 -10.62 -11.07
N LEU A 16 4.29 -10.75 -11.42
CA LEU A 16 3.79 -10.40 -12.75
C LEU A 16 3.81 -8.90 -13.00
N GLY A 17 3.71 -8.06 -11.97
CA GLY A 17 3.79 -6.61 -12.08
C GLY A 17 5.10 -6.09 -12.64
N VAL A 18 6.19 -6.87 -12.58
CA VAL A 18 7.51 -6.49 -13.11
C VAL A 18 7.56 -6.52 -14.65
N ILE A 19 6.45 -6.89 -15.31
CA ILE A 19 6.33 -6.80 -16.78
C ILE A 19 6.53 -5.34 -17.21
N ARG A 20 7.63 -5.10 -17.92
CA ARG A 20 7.91 -3.83 -18.61
C ARG A 20 8.16 -4.11 -20.08
N PRO A 21 7.55 -3.34 -21.01
CA PRO A 21 7.88 -3.43 -22.43
C PRO A 21 9.39 -3.25 -22.64
N GLY A 22 10.05 -4.25 -23.24
CA GLY A 22 11.47 -4.20 -23.61
C GLY A 22 12.48 -4.68 -22.56
N ILE A 23 12.06 -5.02 -21.34
CA ILE A 23 12.90 -5.68 -20.33
C ILE A 23 12.09 -6.82 -19.74
N TRP A 24 12.17 -8.00 -20.35
CA TRP A 24 11.49 -9.19 -19.88
C TRP A 24 12.36 -9.86 -18.81
N GLN A 25 11.85 -9.92 -17.58
CA GLN A 25 12.42 -10.79 -16.55
C GLN A 25 11.64 -12.11 -16.59
N ASP A 26 11.86 -12.92 -17.62
CA ASP A 26 11.12 -14.15 -17.91
C ASP A 26 10.99 -15.05 -16.68
N LEU A 27 12.02 -15.11 -15.85
CA LEU A 27 12.01 -15.87 -14.61
C LEU A 27 10.98 -15.34 -13.61
N LEU A 28 10.89 -14.02 -13.39
CA LEU A 28 9.90 -13.44 -12.48
C LEU A 28 8.48 -13.62 -13.02
N ILE A 29 8.30 -13.44 -14.33
CA ILE A 29 6.99 -13.63 -14.97
C ILE A 29 6.55 -15.09 -14.82
N THR A 30 7.42 -16.02 -15.19
CA THR A 30 7.15 -17.47 -15.05
C THR A 30 6.85 -17.83 -13.60
N THR A 31 7.61 -17.29 -12.65
CA THR A 31 7.36 -17.50 -11.21
C THR A 31 5.99 -16.95 -10.80
N GLY A 32 5.64 -15.73 -11.21
CA GLY A 32 4.33 -15.12 -10.91
C GLY A 32 3.15 -15.90 -11.51
N ILE A 33 3.28 -16.42 -12.74
CA ILE A 33 2.27 -17.30 -13.34
C ILE A 33 2.16 -18.60 -12.56
N ALA A 34 3.30 -19.24 -12.25
CA ALA A 34 3.34 -20.49 -11.50
C ALA A 34 2.72 -20.32 -10.11
N GLU A 35 3.08 -19.24 -9.40
CA GLU A 35 2.48 -18.86 -8.14
C GLU A 35 0.97 -18.66 -8.27
N ALA A 36 0.49 -17.91 -9.28
CA ALA A 36 -0.95 -17.74 -9.50
C ALA A 36 -1.67 -19.06 -9.79
N ALA A 37 -1.00 -20.05 -10.38
CA ALA A 37 -1.57 -21.36 -10.67
C ALA A 37 -1.76 -22.20 -9.40
N VAL A 38 -0.82 -22.12 -8.45
CA VAL A 38 -0.79 -22.98 -7.24
C VAL A 38 -1.33 -22.31 -5.97
N HIS A 39 -1.36 -20.98 -5.91
CA HIS A 39 -1.88 -20.28 -4.74
C HIS A 39 -3.38 -20.48 -4.56
N LEU A 40 -3.77 -20.75 -3.31
CA LEU A 40 -5.15 -20.65 -2.89
C LEU A 40 -5.49 -19.17 -2.65
N PRO A 41 -6.64 -18.68 -3.16
CA PRO A 41 -7.03 -17.31 -2.93
C PRO A 41 -7.37 -17.08 -1.46
N ASN A 42 -6.94 -15.92 -0.96
CA ASN A 42 -7.36 -15.44 0.36
C ASN A 42 -8.74 -14.79 0.20
N ALA A 43 -9.75 -15.33 0.89
CA ALA A 43 -11.13 -14.86 0.82
C ALA A 43 -11.67 -14.76 -0.64
N PRO A 44 -11.75 -15.88 -1.40
CA PRO A 44 -12.25 -15.89 -2.77
C PRO A 44 -13.65 -15.27 -2.93
N GLU A 45 -14.46 -15.33 -1.88
CA GLU A 45 -15.79 -14.75 -1.80
C GLU A 45 -15.80 -13.23 -2.08
N LEU A 46 -14.68 -12.52 -1.84
CA LEU A 46 -14.56 -11.08 -2.12
C LEU A 46 -14.57 -10.73 -3.61
N PHE A 47 -14.36 -11.73 -4.47
CA PHE A 47 -14.25 -11.56 -5.92
C PHE A 47 -15.44 -12.12 -6.69
N GLU A 48 -16.47 -12.58 -5.98
CA GLU A 48 -17.75 -12.94 -6.59
C GLU A 48 -18.39 -11.70 -7.21
N LYS A 49 -18.97 -11.86 -8.40
CA LYS A 49 -19.51 -10.76 -9.18
C LYS A 49 -20.76 -10.21 -8.49
N GLU A 50 -20.74 -8.96 -8.06
CA GLU A 50 -21.94 -8.29 -7.56
C GLU A 50 -22.91 -7.99 -8.70
N GLU A 51 -24.18 -8.35 -8.52
CA GLU A 51 -25.29 -7.91 -9.35
C GLU A 51 -25.81 -6.58 -8.81
N THR A 52 -25.14 -5.46 -9.10
CA THR A 52 -25.70 -4.14 -8.77
C THR A 52 -25.59 -3.16 -9.93
N SER A 53 -26.76 -2.64 -10.30
CA SER A 53 -26.98 -1.52 -11.20
C SER A 53 -26.27 -0.27 -10.69
N VAL A 54 -25.50 0.38 -11.56
CA VAL A 54 -24.85 1.65 -11.29
C VAL A 54 -25.92 2.74 -11.25
N ASP A 55 -26.35 3.16 -10.06
CA ASP A 55 -26.95 4.49 -9.93
C ASP A 55 -25.88 5.53 -10.28
N GLY A 56 -26.24 6.51 -11.11
CA GLY A 56 -25.34 7.50 -11.72
C GLY A 56 -24.66 8.50 -10.76
N SER A 57 -24.35 8.09 -9.53
CA SER A 57 -23.54 8.85 -8.58
C SER A 57 -22.05 8.56 -8.78
N ASN A 58 -21.21 9.60 -8.74
CA ASN A 58 -19.76 9.44 -8.58
C ASN A 58 -19.48 8.57 -7.34
N GLY A 59 -18.81 7.43 -7.52
CA GLY A 59 -18.48 6.54 -6.42
C GLY A 59 -17.57 7.19 -5.37
N LEU A 60 -17.49 6.56 -4.19
CA LEU A 60 -16.63 7.04 -3.11
C LEU A 60 -15.15 6.81 -3.42
N THR A 61 -14.32 7.70 -2.90
CA THR A 61 -12.86 7.57 -2.93
C THR A 61 -12.36 6.52 -1.95
N VAL A 62 -11.13 6.06 -2.14
CA VAL A 62 -10.50 5.06 -1.25
C VAL A 62 -10.46 5.54 0.21
N LEU A 63 -10.10 6.80 0.45
CA LEU A 63 -10.02 7.35 1.81
C LEU A 63 -11.40 7.51 2.48
N GLU A 64 -12.44 7.91 1.72
CA GLU A 64 -13.81 7.95 2.23
C GLU A 64 -14.31 6.54 2.61
N ILE A 65 -13.97 5.52 1.81
CA ILE A 65 -14.32 4.13 2.14
C ILE A 65 -13.56 3.65 3.38
N LEU A 66 -12.28 3.99 3.53
CA LEU A 66 -11.52 3.69 4.76
C LEU A 66 -12.13 4.37 5.99
N GLU A 67 -12.66 5.59 5.85
CA GLU A 67 -13.40 6.24 6.93
C GLU A 67 -14.64 5.43 7.34
N LEU A 68 -15.37 4.86 6.37
CA LEU A 68 -16.50 3.95 6.66
C LEU A 68 -16.03 2.68 7.38
N VAL A 69 -14.87 2.11 7.00
CA VAL A 69 -14.26 0.97 7.69
C VAL A 69 -13.98 1.30 9.15
N TYR A 70 -13.45 2.49 9.43
CA TYR A 70 -13.15 2.94 10.80
C TYR A 70 -14.41 3.17 11.65
N LYS A 71 -15.48 3.69 11.04
CA LYS A 71 -16.76 3.94 11.71
C LYS A 71 -17.59 2.67 11.93
N SER A 72 -17.39 1.63 11.13
CA SER A 72 -18.14 0.38 11.25
C SER A 72 -17.76 -0.39 12.52
N SER A 73 -18.76 -0.72 13.35
CA SER A 73 -18.56 -1.60 14.50
C SER A 73 -18.39 -3.07 14.08
N VAL A 74 -18.99 -3.47 12.96
CA VAL A 74 -18.96 -4.85 12.43
C VAL A 74 -17.57 -5.19 11.88
N LEU A 75 -16.94 -4.22 11.21
CA LEU A 75 -15.58 -4.35 10.67
C LEU A 75 -14.48 -4.11 11.72
N LYS A 76 -14.85 -3.96 13.00
CA LYS A 76 -13.88 -4.00 14.09
C LYS A 76 -13.51 -5.47 14.30
N PRO A 77 -12.28 -5.90 13.95
CA PRO A 77 -11.93 -7.31 14.04
C PRO A 77 -11.92 -7.74 15.53
N PRO A 78 -12.45 -8.92 15.88
CA PRO A 78 -12.35 -9.42 17.25
C PRO A 78 -10.90 -9.77 17.56
N VAL A 79 -10.43 -9.42 18.76
CA VAL A 79 -9.07 -9.74 19.21
C VAL A 79 -8.85 -11.26 19.09
N HIS A 80 -7.82 -11.68 18.34
CA HIS A 80 -7.45 -13.08 18.10
C HIS A 80 -8.46 -13.99 17.36
N ALA A 81 -9.52 -13.45 16.73
CA ALA A 81 -10.43 -14.29 15.95
C ALA A 81 -9.90 -14.59 14.54
N SER A 82 -9.80 -15.88 14.20
CA SER A 82 -9.22 -16.36 12.94
C SER A 82 -10.09 -16.13 11.70
N ARG A 83 -11.35 -15.71 11.87
CA ARG A 83 -12.28 -15.29 10.81
C ARG A 83 -13.59 -14.85 11.46
N ASN A 84 -14.13 -13.69 11.07
CA ASN A 84 -15.50 -13.31 11.41
C ASN A 84 -16.38 -13.61 10.19
N PRO A 85 -17.26 -14.64 10.24
CA PRO A 85 -18.17 -14.96 9.14
C PRO A 85 -19.12 -13.77 8.95
N GLY A 86 -18.93 -13.00 7.88
CA GLY A 86 -19.67 -11.75 7.61
C GLY A 86 -18.80 -10.60 7.10
N ILE A 87 -17.51 -10.57 7.48
CA ILE A 87 -16.60 -9.49 7.03
C ILE A 87 -16.52 -9.42 5.49
N ALA A 88 -16.61 -10.56 4.79
CA ALA A 88 -16.56 -10.57 3.35
C ALA A 88 -17.74 -9.85 2.69
N GLU A 89 -18.96 -9.98 3.25
CA GLU A 89 -20.15 -9.31 2.74
C GLU A 89 -20.06 -7.79 2.96
N ASP A 90 -19.61 -7.37 4.14
CA ASP A 90 -19.39 -5.95 4.44
C ASP A 90 -18.28 -5.33 3.57
N ILE A 91 -17.17 -6.06 3.35
CA ILE A 91 -16.10 -5.61 2.44
C ILE A 91 -16.66 -5.46 1.02
N ARG A 92 -17.42 -6.43 0.53
CA ARG A 92 -18.07 -6.36 -0.79
C ARG A 92 -18.98 -5.14 -0.91
N ALA A 93 -19.85 -4.92 0.07
CA ALA A 93 -20.74 -3.76 0.11
C ALA A 93 -20.00 -2.41 0.13
N LEU A 94 -18.80 -2.35 0.72
CA LEU A 94 -17.93 -1.18 0.64
C LEU A 94 -17.25 -1.06 -0.73
N CYS A 95 -16.75 -2.16 -1.29
CA CYS A 95 -16.17 -2.21 -2.63
C CYS A 95 -17.18 -1.82 -3.73
N ALA A 96 -18.46 -2.12 -3.55
CA ALA A 96 -19.55 -1.67 -4.44
C ALA A 96 -19.60 -0.14 -4.58
N LYS A 97 -19.20 0.58 -3.52
CA LYS A 97 -19.16 2.06 -3.50
C LYS A 97 -17.95 2.62 -4.25
N PHE A 98 -16.94 1.80 -4.54
CA PHE A 98 -15.76 2.19 -5.31
C PHE A 98 -16.04 2.07 -6.80
N HIS A 99 -16.34 3.20 -7.42
CA HIS A 99 -16.62 3.28 -8.85
C HIS A 99 -15.34 3.53 -9.65
N VAL A 100 -15.24 2.89 -10.81
CA VAL A 100 -14.19 3.10 -11.82
C VAL A 100 -14.90 3.19 -13.15
N ASP A 101 -14.90 4.38 -13.76
CA ASP A 101 -15.60 4.62 -15.02
C ASP A 101 -14.77 4.13 -16.22
N GLU A 102 -15.20 3.03 -16.83
CA GLU A 102 -14.54 2.46 -18.01
C GLU A 102 -14.49 3.44 -19.20
N SER A 103 -15.48 4.34 -19.32
CA SER A 103 -15.61 5.25 -20.46
C SER A 103 -14.59 6.40 -20.46
N LEU A 104 -14.03 6.71 -19.29
CA LEU A 104 -13.01 7.75 -19.12
C LEU A 104 -11.58 7.27 -19.42
N GLY A 105 -11.42 5.97 -19.72
CA GLY A 105 -10.15 5.39 -20.18
C GLY A 105 -9.01 5.50 -19.17
N ASP A 106 -7.77 5.57 -19.67
CA ASP A 106 -6.57 5.45 -18.84
C ASP A 106 -6.39 6.58 -17.82
N ALA A 107 -6.95 7.76 -18.09
CA ALA A 107 -6.90 8.88 -17.15
C ALA A 107 -7.64 8.55 -15.83
N GLU A 108 -8.81 7.93 -15.93
CA GLU A 108 -9.56 7.45 -14.76
C GLU A 108 -8.82 6.32 -14.05
N MET A 109 -8.25 5.37 -14.81
CA MET A 109 -7.46 4.28 -14.22
C MET A 109 -6.28 4.83 -13.40
N MET A 110 -5.56 5.82 -13.92
CA MET A 110 -4.45 6.45 -13.22
C MET A 110 -4.88 7.23 -11.97
N SER A 111 -6.01 7.94 -12.04
CA SER A 111 -6.60 8.64 -10.90
C SER A 111 -6.94 7.65 -9.76
N LYS A 112 -7.56 6.51 -10.10
CA LYS A 112 -7.87 5.46 -9.12
C LYS A 112 -6.63 4.77 -8.57
N ILE A 113 -5.58 4.61 -9.38
CA ILE A 113 -4.27 4.11 -8.92
C ILE A 113 -3.62 5.10 -7.95
N GLU A 114 -3.70 6.42 -8.22
CA GLU A 114 -3.21 7.44 -7.30
C GLU A 114 -3.90 7.33 -5.93
N GLU A 115 -5.23 7.21 -5.89
CA GLU A 115 -5.98 7.01 -4.64
C GLU A 115 -5.48 5.78 -3.86
N ILE A 116 -5.27 4.65 -4.56
CA ILE A 116 -4.78 3.40 -3.97
C ILE A 116 -3.35 3.56 -3.42
N ILE A 117 -2.46 4.26 -4.15
CA ILE A 117 -1.09 4.51 -3.71
C ILE A 117 -1.10 5.37 -2.44
N TRP A 118 -1.83 6.49 -2.43
CA TRP A 118 -1.94 7.35 -1.25
C TRP A 118 -2.44 6.59 -0.04
N ALA A 119 -3.53 5.85 -0.19
CA ALA A 119 -4.10 5.05 0.88
C ALA A 119 -3.12 3.98 1.39
N SER A 120 -2.46 3.25 0.50
CA SER A 120 -1.49 2.21 0.88
C SER A 120 -0.32 2.78 1.68
N VAL A 121 0.20 3.95 1.27
CA VAL A 121 1.30 4.62 1.96
C VAL A 121 0.84 5.17 3.31
N LEU A 122 -0.35 5.76 3.39
CA LEU A 122 -0.94 6.22 4.66
C LEU A 122 -1.15 5.06 5.63
N ILE A 123 -1.70 3.92 5.17
CA ILE A 123 -1.92 2.73 5.99
C ILE A 123 -0.60 2.21 6.56
N LEU A 124 0.49 2.23 5.80
CA LEU A 124 1.78 1.73 6.28
C LEU A 124 2.53 2.73 7.17
N PHE A 125 2.58 4.01 6.80
CA PHE A 125 3.49 4.99 7.40
C PHE A 125 2.82 6.02 8.31
N ALA A 126 1.51 6.16 8.21
CA ALA A 126 0.72 7.06 9.06
C ALA A 126 -0.14 6.27 10.05
N THR A 127 0.23 5.05 10.38
CA THR A 127 -0.39 4.27 11.46
C THR A 127 0.64 4.02 12.57
N GLY A 128 0.16 3.88 13.81
CA GLY A 128 1.03 3.72 14.97
C GLY A 128 0.40 4.26 16.25
N LYS A 129 1.22 4.38 17.30
CA LYS A 129 0.81 4.93 18.59
C LYS A 129 1.64 6.16 18.93
N GLU A 130 0.97 7.23 19.38
CA GLU A 130 1.65 8.44 19.84
C GLU A 130 2.58 8.14 21.01
N GLY A 131 3.77 8.75 21.02
CA GLY A 131 4.79 8.51 22.04
C GLY A 131 5.54 7.17 21.92
N LYS A 132 5.18 6.31 20.96
CA LYS A 132 5.86 5.03 20.69
C LYS A 132 6.75 5.11 19.47
N LYS A 133 7.67 4.14 19.33
CA LYS A 133 8.58 4.13 18.17
C LYS A 133 7.81 3.75 16.90
N PRO A 134 8.15 4.31 15.73
CA PRO A 134 7.54 3.88 14.48
C PRO A 134 7.76 2.39 14.23
N ARG A 135 6.71 1.69 13.80
CA ARG A 135 6.73 0.28 13.40
C ARG A 135 6.03 0.13 12.06
N LEU A 136 6.54 -0.75 11.21
CA LEU A 136 6.01 -0.99 9.88
C LEU A 136 5.59 -2.46 9.74
N ASP A 137 4.34 -2.69 9.34
CA ASP A 137 3.72 -4.02 9.33
C ASP A 137 4.04 -4.83 8.05
N PHE A 138 4.32 -6.12 8.25
CA PHE A 138 4.70 -7.08 7.22
C PHE A 138 3.63 -7.29 6.15
N PHE A 139 2.36 -7.19 6.48
CA PHE A 139 1.30 -7.38 5.49
C PHE A 139 0.91 -6.05 4.85
N LEU A 140 0.94 -4.95 5.60
CA LEU A 140 0.58 -3.64 5.07
C LEU A 140 1.59 -3.11 4.05
N MET A 141 2.88 -3.45 4.14
CA MET A 141 3.81 -3.05 3.08
C MET A 141 3.56 -3.78 1.77
N HIS A 142 2.90 -4.93 1.76
CA HIS A 142 2.51 -5.57 0.50
C HIS A 142 1.55 -4.67 -0.29
N LEU A 143 0.70 -3.88 0.39
CA LEU A 143 -0.15 -2.88 -0.28
C LEU A 143 0.67 -1.82 -1.00
N VAL A 144 1.68 -1.26 -0.32
CA VAL A 144 2.58 -0.26 -0.92
C VAL A 144 3.41 -0.87 -2.05
N THR A 145 4.06 -2.01 -1.82
CA THR A 145 4.94 -2.61 -2.81
C THR A 145 4.20 -3.12 -4.04
N SER A 146 2.92 -3.46 -3.92
CA SER A 146 2.09 -3.94 -5.02
C SER A 146 1.36 -2.81 -5.76
N SER A 147 0.91 -1.75 -5.08
CA SER A 147 0.14 -0.67 -5.72
C SER A 147 0.85 -0.04 -6.92
N LEU A 148 2.19 0.03 -6.87
CA LEU A 148 3.04 0.49 -7.98
C LEU A 148 2.79 -0.27 -9.29
N PHE A 149 2.51 -1.57 -9.21
CA PHE A 149 2.40 -2.44 -10.37
C PHE A 149 1.05 -2.35 -11.07
N LEU A 150 0.03 -1.74 -10.46
CA LEU A 150 -1.26 -1.52 -11.12
C LEU A 150 -1.05 -0.80 -12.46
N ARG A 151 -0.16 0.19 -12.49
CA ARG A 151 0.21 0.90 -13.72
C ARG A 151 0.79 -0.02 -14.79
N CYS A 152 1.67 -0.95 -14.41
CA CYS A 152 2.24 -1.92 -15.33
C CYS A 152 1.15 -2.80 -15.98
N TYR A 153 0.12 -3.18 -15.21
CA TYR A 153 -1.04 -3.87 -15.78
C TYR A 153 -1.85 -2.98 -16.72
N ILE A 154 -2.11 -1.72 -16.35
CA ILE A 154 -2.83 -0.77 -17.21
C ILE A 154 -2.12 -0.54 -18.54
N ASP A 155 -0.79 -0.46 -18.54
CA ASP A 155 0.01 -0.25 -19.75
C ASP A 155 -0.02 -1.46 -20.71
N VAL A 156 -0.20 -2.68 -20.17
CA VAL A 156 -0.17 -3.93 -20.95
C VAL A 156 -1.56 -4.40 -21.39
N LEU A 157 -2.58 -4.17 -20.56
CA LEU A 157 -3.95 -4.58 -20.83
C LEU A 157 -4.57 -3.71 -21.94
N LYS A 158 -5.07 -4.33 -23.00
CA LYS A 158 -5.70 -3.59 -24.12
C LYS A 158 -7.19 -3.33 -23.93
N ASN A 159 -7.88 -4.23 -23.23
CA ASN A 159 -9.33 -4.14 -23.01
C ASN A 159 -9.62 -3.26 -21.78
N PRO A 160 -10.36 -2.14 -21.92
CA PRO A 160 -10.73 -1.27 -20.80
C PRO A 160 -11.45 -2.00 -19.66
N ALA A 161 -12.34 -2.96 -19.97
CA ALA A 161 -13.00 -3.77 -18.95
C ALA A 161 -12.00 -4.58 -18.10
N HIS A 162 -10.89 -5.04 -18.68
CA HIS A 162 -9.83 -5.75 -17.94
C HIS A 162 -9.03 -4.80 -17.05
N LYS A 163 -8.83 -3.54 -17.48
CA LYS A 163 -8.21 -2.48 -16.69
C LYS A 163 -9.06 -2.15 -15.45
N VAL A 164 -10.36 -2.01 -15.63
CA VAL A 164 -11.32 -1.85 -14.53
C VAL A 164 -11.27 -3.05 -13.59
N ALA A 165 -11.30 -4.26 -14.14
CA ALA A 165 -11.32 -5.49 -13.36
C ALA A 165 -10.07 -5.65 -12.47
N ILE A 166 -8.87 -5.29 -12.96
CA ILE A 166 -7.64 -5.43 -12.17
C ILE A 166 -7.61 -4.42 -11.00
N ILE A 167 -8.07 -3.18 -11.21
CA ILE A 167 -8.17 -2.15 -10.17
C ILE A 167 -9.22 -2.58 -9.12
N LYS A 168 -10.41 -2.99 -9.56
CA LYS A 168 -11.48 -3.46 -8.67
C LYS A 168 -11.09 -4.74 -7.92
N ALA A 169 -10.25 -5.60 -8.48
CA ALA A 169 -9.76 -6.78 -7.78
C ALA A 169 -8.68 -6.46 -6.73
N PHE A 170 -7.92 -5.36 -6.90
CA PHE A 170 -6.92 -4.96 -5.90
C PHE A 170 -7.57 -4.43 -4.62
N PHE A 171 -8.66 -3.66 -4.78
CA PHE A 171 -9.27 -2.90 -3.69
C PHE A 171 -9.80 -3.74 -2.50
N PRO A 172 -10.49 -4.88 -2.69
CA PRO A 172 -10.87 -5.77 -1.59
C PRO A 172 -9.67 -6.27 -0.78
N GLY A 173 -8.53 -6.52 -1.43
CA GLY A 173 -7.29 -6.89 -0.77
C GLY A 173 -6.77 -5.81 0.17
N LEU A 174 -6.83 -4.54 -0.26
CA LEU A 174 -6.48 -3.38 0.57
C LEU A 174 -7.32 -3.33 1.85
N LEU A 175 -8.64 -3.50 1.73
CA LEU A 175 -9.55 -3.50 2.88
C LEU A 175 -9.30 -4.73 3.78
N LEU A 176 -9.19 -5.91 3.18
CA LEU A 176 -8.98 -7.17 3.89
C LEU A 176 -7.70 -7.14 4.74
N TYR A 177 -6.56 -6.75 4.15
CA TYR A 177 -5.31 -6.66 4.91
C TYR A 177 -5.42 -5.60 6.00
N THR A 178 -5.96 -4.41 5.70
CA THR A 178 -6.14 -3.37 6.73
C THR A 178 -6.94 -3.88 7.93
N ILE A 179 -8.07 -4.54 7.70
CA ILE A 179 -8.92 -5.10 8.76
C ILE A 179 -8.20 -6.24 9.48
N ALA A 180 -7.58 -7.17 8.75
CA ALA A 180 -6.87 -8.32 9.33
C ALA A 180 -5.69 -7.91 10.23
N ARG A 181 -5.12 -6.72 10.03
CA ARG A 181 -4.03 -6.16 10.87
C ARG A 181 -4.53 -5.34 12.06
N GLY A 182 -5.78 -5.55 12.48
CA GLY A 182 -6.38 -4.86 13.61
C GLY A 182 -7.05 -3.54 13.24
N ARG A 183 -7.22 -3.25 11.94
CA ARG A 183 -7.78 -1.99 11.44
C ARG A 183 -7.04 -0.76 12.01
N PRO A 184 -5.72 -0.64 11.75
CA PRO A 184 -4.95 0.49 12.25
C PRO A 184 -5.50 1.81 11.69
N ILE A 185 -5.65 2.80 12.57
CA ILE A 185 -6.23 4.10 12.23
C ILE A 185 -5.14 4.99 11.65
N ILE A 186 -5.41 5.56 10.48
CA ILE A 186 -4.53 6.56 9.86
C ILE A 186 -4.54 7.84 10.71
N ASN A 187 -3.35 8.22 11.18
CA ASN A 187 -3.03 9.47 11.83
C ASN A 187 -1.86 10.14 11.09
N PRO A 188 -2.13 11.07 10.15
CA PRO A 188 -1.11 11.76 9.37
C PRO A 188 -0.07 12.50 10.22
N LEU A 189 -0.43 12.90 11.44
CA LEU A 189 0.47 13.61 12.37
C LEU A 189 1.68 12.76 12.74
N LEU A 190 1.53 11.43 12.82
CA LEU A 190 2.65 10.52 13.09
C LEU A 190 3.72 10.60 12.00
N LEU A 191 3.28 10.62 10.74
CA LEU A 191 4.18 10.79 9.60
C LEU A 191 4.78 12.20 9.58
N MET A 192 3.95 13.21 9.82
CA MET A 192 4.36 14.61 9.79
C MET A 192 5.37 14.98 10.89
N ALA A 193 5.43 14.19 11.97
CA ALA A 193 6.46 14.31 13.01
C ALA A 193 7.86 13.85 12.53
N ALA A 194 7.95 12.98 11.51
CA ALA A 194 9.22 12.51 10.96
C ALA A 194 9.91 13.57 10.10
N SER A 195 11.24 13.54 9.96
CA SER A 195 11.98 14.54 9.20
C SER A 195 11.63 14.55 7.70
N ASP A 196 11.49 15.74 7.11
CA ASP A 196 11.33 15.94 5.66
C ASP A 196 12.65 15.83 4.87
N LYS A 197 13.76 15.54 5.57
CA LYS A 197 15.11 15.40 5.03
C LYS A 197 15.69 14.07 5.53
N PRO A 198 15.24 12.94 4.97
CA PRO A 198 15.65 11.62 5.42
C PRO A 198 17.17 11.47 5.30
N ARG A 199 17.85 11.08 6.38
CA ARG A 199 19.31 10.91 6.42
C ARG A 199 19.75 9.95 7.53
N PRO A 200 20.89 9.25 7.37
CA PRO A 200 21.47 8.44 8.43
C PRO A 200 21.82 9.30 9.65
N ARG A 201 21.39 8.88 10.85
CA ARG A 201 21.68 9.60 12.10
C ARG A 201 23.16 9.66 12.44
N MET A 202 23.93 8.64 12.05
CA MET A 202 25.37 8.54 12.32
C MET A 202 26.21 9.54 11.50
N PHE A 203 25.63 10.14 10.46
CA PHE A 203 26.33 11.09 9.57
C PHE A 203 25.52 12.38 9.39
N PRO A 204 25.37 13.20 10.46
CA PRO A 204 24.56 14.42 10.42
C PRO A 204 25.13 15.51 9.50
N ALA A 205 26.41 15.39 9.12
CA ALA A 205 27.11 16.32 8.24
C ALA A 205 26.92 16.02 6.74
N LEU A 206 26.23 14.93 6.35
CA LEU A 206 25.90 14.69 4.95
C LEU A 206 25.04 15.84 4.41
N PRO A 207 25.42 16.48 3.29
CA PRO A 207 24.66 17.60 2.73
C PRO A 207 23.22 17.18 2.47
N THR A 208 22.22 17.93 2.95
CA THR A 208 20.79 17.60 2.73
C THR A 208 20.38 17.52 1.26
N LYS A 209 21.16 18.16 0.38
CA LYS A 209 21.01 18.05 -1.08
C LYS A 209 21.42 16.69 -1.65
N SER A 210 22.14 15.86 -0.90
CA SER A 210 22.67 14.57 -1.37
C SER A 210 21.65 13.43 -1.32
N LEU A 211 20.65 13.48 -0.44
CA LEU A 211 19.59 12.45 -0.33
C LEU A 211 18.41 12.75 -1.26
N ARG A 212 18.73 12.89 -2.55
CA ARG A 212 17.74 12.83 -3.64
C ARG A 212 17.18 11.42 -3.74
N ALA A 213 16.10 11.25 -4.49
CA ALA A 213 15.51 9.96 -4.85
C ALA A 213 16.56 8.87 -5.19
N VAL A 214 17.58 9.22 -5.97
CA VAL A 214 18.67 8.30 -6.36
C VAL A 214 19.49 7.83 -5.16
N ALA A 215 19.91 8.75 -4.28
CA ALA A 215 20.71 8.38 -3.12
C ALA A 215 19.93 7.57 -2.09
N LEU A 216 18.61 7.76 -1.99
CA LEU A 216 17.75 6.87 -1.19
C LEU A 216 17.72 5.46 -1.79
N ILE A 217 17.56 5.33 -3.10
CA ILE A 217 17.64 4.03 -3.79
C ILE A 217 19.00 3.36 -3.56
N ASP A 218 20.09 4.12 -3.71
CA ASP A 218 21.45 3.63 -3.46
C ASP A 218 21.59 3.16 -2.00
N ALA A 219 20.98 3.87 -1.05
CA ALA A 219 21.03 3.53 0.37
C ALA A 219 20.35 2.19 0.71
N CYS A 220 19.35 1.76 -0.08
CA CYS A 220 18.62 0.52 0.16
C CYS A 220 19.05 -0.65 -0.75
N GLN A 221 19.91 -0.43 -1.74
CA GLN A 221 20.22 -1.44 -2.76
C GLN A 221 20.84 -2.73 -2.19
N TYR A 222 21.48 -2.65 -1.02
CA TYR A 222 22.07 -3.79 -0.32
C TYR A 222 21.22 -4.29 0.86
N ALA A 223 20.00 -3.77 1.03
CA ALA A 223 19.06 -4.33 2.01
C ALA A 223 18.88 -5.82 1.74
N SER A 224 19.00 -6.63 2.79
CA SER A 224 18.83 -8.08 2.69
C SER A 224 17.39 -8.44 2.34
N ASP A 225 16.44 -7.66 2.85
CA ASP A 225 15.04 -7.82 2.53
C ASP A 225 14.63 -6.98 1.30
N VAL A 226 14.21 -7.68 0.25
CA VAL A 226 13.73 -7.08 -1.01
C VAL A 226 12.49 -6.18 -0.82
N HIS A 227 11.69 -6.36 0.23
CA HIS A 227 10.53 -5.51 0.52
C HIS A 227 10.95 -4.07 0.81
N VAL A 228 12.13 -3.85 1.39
CA VAL A 228 12.66 -2.50 1.65
C VAL A 228 12.87 -1.77 0.33
N THR A 229 13.55 -2.41 -0.62
CA THR A 229 13.83 -1.82 -1.93
C THR A 229 12.54 -1.60 -2.73
N LYS A 230 11.59 -2.55 -2.70
CA LYS A 230 10.28 -2.39 -3.37
C LYS A 230 9.49 -1.21 -2.78
N THR A 231 9.49 -1.07 -1.45
CA THR A 231 8.77 0.00 -0.76
C THR A 231 9.39 1.34 -1.11
N LEU A 232 10.72 1.46 -1.03
CA LEU A 232 11.40 2.71 -1.33
C LEU A 232 11.25 3.14 -2.79
N ARG A 233 11.31 2.21 -3.74
CA ARG A 233 11.03 2.50 -5.16
C ARG A 233 9.62 3.05 -5.37
N THR A 234 8.63 2.49 -4.68
CA THR A 234 7.25 3.00 -4.72
C THR A 234 7.17 4.41 -4.18
N LEU A 235 7.78 4.68 -3.02
CA LEU A 235 7.82 6.02 -2.43
C LEU A 235 8.51 7.04 -3.33
N VAL A 236 9.61 6.66 -3.98
CA VAL A 236 10.32 7.52 -4.93
C VAL A 236 9.46 7.84 -6.15
N LEU A 237 8.76 6.85 -6.73
CA LEU A 237 7.85 7.11 -7.84
C LEU A 237 6.70 8.01 -7.38
N ALA A 238 6.03 7.68 -6.28
CA ALA A 238 4.92 8.45 -5.76
C ALA A 238 5.35 9.88 -5.39
N SER A 239 6.56 10.08 -4.88
CA SER A 239 7.13 11.41 -4.66
C SER A 239 7.34 12.20 -5.95
N LYS A 240 7.70 11.53 -7.05
CA LYS A 240 7.89 12.17 -8.35
C LYS A 240 6.55 12.59 -8.98
N GLU A 241 5.52 11.77 -8.81
CA GLU A 241 4.23 11.98 -9.48
C GLU A 241 3.26 12.82 -8.65
N TYR A 242 3.26 12.62 -7.34
CA TYR A 242 2.28 13.19 -6.40
C TYR A 242 2.93 13.99 -5.26
N GLY A 243 4.26 14.15 -5.26
CA GLY A 243 4.96 14.87 -4.19
C GLY A 243 4.61 16.36 -4.14
N ASP A 244 4.22 16.94 -5.27
CA ASP A 244 3.82 18.34 -5.39
C ASP A 244 2.32 18.56 -5.14
N THR A 245 1.57 17.50 -4.79
CA THR A 245 0.14 17.62 -4.45
C THR A 245 -0.03 18.62 -3.29
N PRO A 246 -0.79 19.71 -3.49
CA PRO A 246 -0.93 20.75 -2.49
C PRO A 246 -1.69 20.26 -1.26
N ALA A 247 -1.62 21.03 -0.18
CA ALA A 247 -2.32 20.70 1.05
C ALA A 247 -3.84 20.66 0.83
N GLY A 248 -4.45 19.51 1.15
CA GLY A 248 -5.86 19.24 0.85
C GLY A 248 -6.15 18.81 -0.59
N GLY A 249 -5.12 18.63 -1.42
CA GLY A 249 -5.22 18.13 -2.79
C GLY A 249 -5.17 16.61 -2.91
N VAL A 250 -4.87 15.89 -1.82
CA VAL A 250 -4.95 14.42 -1.78
C VAL A 250 -6.42 14.02 -1.91
N ILE A 251 -6.74 13.19 -2.89
CA ILE A 251 -8.10 12.75 -3.19
C ILE A 251 -8.71 12.08 -1.96
N GLY A 252 -9.85 12.60 -1.49
CA GLY A 252 -10.55 12.11 -0.30
C GLY A 252 -9.97 12.55 1.05
N ALA A 253 -8.95 13.43 1.08
CA ALA A 253 -8.37 13.91 2.35
C ALA A 253 -9.09 15.15 2.91
N PHE A 254 -9.58 15.05 4.15
CA PHE A 254 -10.22 16.15 4.87
C PHE A 254 -9.18 16.99 5.64
N LYS A 255 -8.64 18.03 4.98
CA LYS A 255 -7.77 19.14 5.49
C LYS A 255 -6.24 18.93 5.55
N ARG A 256 -5.58 20.08 5.33
CA ARG A 256 -4.16 20.52 5.36
C ARG A 256 -3.11 19.46 5.74
N ASP A 257 -2.25 19.08 4.78
CA ASP A 257 -0.85 18.68 5.05
C ASP A 257 0.07 18.73 3.80
N ASN A 258 1.38 18.69 4.07
CA ASN A 258 2.53 19.35 3.41
C ASN A 258 3.16 18.61 2.19
N PRO A 259 3.79 19.32 1.21
CA PRO A 259 4.42 18.79 -0.03
C PRO A 259 5.63 17.83 0.10
N LYS A 260 5.78 17.09 1.22
CA LYS A 260 6.94 16.18 1.43
C LYS A 260 6.59 14.87 2.11
N PHE A 261 5.35 14.41 1.93
CA PHE A 261 4.82 13.19 2.54
C PHE A 261 5.70 11.96 2.26
N PHE A 262 5.99 11.68 0.98
CA PHE A 262 6.77 10.51 0.58
C PHE A 262 8.23 10.54 1.05
N ALA A 263 8.83 11.73 1.15
CA ALA A 263 10.19 11.88 1.68
C ALA A 263 10.26 11.53 3.17
N ARG A 264 9.25 11.92 3.95
CA ARG A 264 9.12 11.54 5.37
C ARG A 264 8.93 10.03 5.52
N ALA A 265 8.04 9.45 4.73
CA ALA A 265 7.82 7.99 4.68
C ALA A 265 9.12 7.23 4.36
N ALA A 266 9.91 7.72 3.40
CA ALA A 266 11.20 7.12 3.07
C ALA A 266 12.19 7.19 4.25
N GLY A 267 12.19 8.31 4.99
CA GLY A 267 12.98 8.44 6.22
C GLY A 267 12.57 7.44 7.30
N ILE A 268 11.26 7.29 7.53
CA ILE A 268 10.74 6.30 8.48
C ILE A 268 11.14 4.89 8.07
N LEU A 269 11.01 4.55 6.78
CA LEU A 269 11.43 3.25 6.26
C LEU A 269 12.89 2.99 6.57
N MET A 270 13.78 3.91 6.21
CA MET A 270 15.23 3.73 6.39
C MET A 270 15.65 3.75 7.85
N ASP A 271 15.00 4.55 8.70
CA ASP A 271 15.24 4.54 10.15
C ASP A 271 14.74 3.22 10.79
N TYR A 272 13.65 2.65 10.29
CA TYR A 272 13.06 1.40 10.79
C TYR A 272 13.86 0.16 10.35
N THR A 273 14.29 0.11 9.08
CA THR A 273 14.97 -1.06 8.50
C THR A 273 16.49 -0.99 8.62
N GLY A 274 17.04 0.22 8.74
CA GLY A 274 18.48 0.46 8.92
C GLY A 274 19.16 1.03 7.67
N TRP A 275 20.01 2.04 7.88
CA TRP A 275 20.85 2.66 6.85
C TRP A 275 22.12 1.82 6.57
N LYS A 276 21.94 0.62 5.99
CA LYS A 276 23.01 -0.39 5.83
C LYS A 276 24.25 0.09 5.07
N VAL A 277 24.07 0.83 3.97
CA VAL A 277 25.17 1.42 3.19
C VAL A 277 26.05 2.36 4.05
N TYR A 278 25.47 2.92 5.10
CA TYR A 278 26.13 3.79 6.05
C TYR A 278 26.53 3.05 7.34
N GLY A 279 26.59 1.72 7.33
CA GLY A 279 27.08 0.91 8.46
C GLY A 279 26.11 0.74 9.62
N GLN A 280 24.85 1.18 9.49
CA GLN A 280 23.82 0.86 10.49
C GLN A 280 23.39 -0.61 10.34
N ALA A 281 23.23 -1.30 11.46
CA ALA A 281 22.68 -2.65 11.47
C ALA A 281 21.27 -2.66 10.85
N GLU A 282 21.01 -3.68 10.04
CA GLU A 282 19.69 -3.92 9.48
C GLU A 282 18.80 -4.55 10.55
N ARG A 283 17.51 -4.20 10.54
CA ARG A 283 16.52 -4.88 11.36
C ARG A 283 16.31 -6.30 10.81
N GLU A 284 16.16 -7.27 11.71
CA GLU A 284 16.01 -8.69 11.32
C GLU A 284 14.70 -8.99 10.58
N ASP A 285 13.58 -8.41 10.99
CA ASP A 285 12.26 -8.63 10.36
C ASP A 285 11.32 -7.42 10.54
N TRP A 286 10.29 -7.38 9.72
CA TRP A 286 9.17 -6.44 9.83
C TRP A 286 8.22 -6.82 10.95
N ASP A 287 7.31 -5.90 11.28
CA ASP A 287 6.34 -6.16 12.33
C ASP A 287 5.23 -7.12 11.87
N ARG A 288 5.00 -8.19 12.63
CA ARG A 288 3.93 -9.16 12.36
C ARG A 288 2.84 -9.18 13.41
N THR A 289 2.87 -8.28 14.38
CA THR A 289 1.92 -8.27 15.51
C THR A 289 0.54 -7.71 15.14
N GLY A 290 0.47 -6.87 14.10
CA GLY A 290 -0.76 -6.24 13.64
C GLY A 290 -0.99 -4.92 14.40
N LEU A 291 -0.52 -3.83 13.82
CA LEU A 291 -0.37 -2.55 14.52
C LEU A 291 -1.69 -1.88 14.93
N GLY A 292 -2.85 -2.39 14.49
CA GLY A 292 -4.16 -1.94 14.94
C GLY A 292 -4.62 -2.56 16.26
N TRP A 293 -3.93 -3.59 16.77
CA TRP A 293 -4.21 -4.20 18.07
C TRP A 293 -3.52 -3.43 19.18
N GLU A 294 -4.19 -3.18 20.31
CA GLU A 294 -3.58 -2.50 21.45
C GLU A 294 -2.45 -3.36 22.06
N GLU A 295 -2.63 -4.69 22.04
CA GLU A 295 -1.68 -5.67 22.54
C GLU A 295 -0.34 -5.63 21.81
N ALA A 296 -0.33 -5.20 20.54
CA ALA A 296 0.90 -5.01 19.79
C ALA A 296 1.86 -4.05 20.50
N TRP A 297 1.36 -3.10 21.30
CA TRP A 297 2.13 -2.02 21.90
C TRP A 297 2.51 -2.26 23.37
N ASN A 298 2.09 -3.39 23.97
CA ASN A 298 2.32 -3.68 25.39
C ASN A 298 3.80 -3.85 25.75
N ASP A 299 4.62 -4.35 24.81
CA ASP A 299 6.04 -4.63 25.04
C ASP A 299 6.95 -3.42 24.77
N GLU A 300 6.40 -2.29 24.33
CA GLU A 300 7.16 -1.05 24.22
C GLU A 300 7.07 -0.29 25.56
N ALA A 301 8.14 -0.31 26.35
CA ALA A 301 8.37 0.63 27.44
C ALA A 301 8.78 2.00 26.88
#